data_AF-A0A2K5XHU5-F1
#
_entry.id   AF-A0A2K5XHU5-F1
#
_cell.length_a   1.000
_cell.length_b   1.000
_cell.length_c   1.000
_cell.angle_alpha   90.00
_cell.angle_beta   90.00
_cell.angle_gamma   90.00
#
_symmetry.space_group_name_H-M   'P 1'
#
loop_
_entity.id
_entity.type
_entity.pdbx_description
1 polymer ?
#
loop_
_entity_poly.entity_id
_entity_poly.type
_entity_poly.pdbx_seq_one_letter_code
_entity_poly.pdbx_strand_id
1 'polypeptide(L)'
;SPEDDDRKVRRREKNRVAAQRSRKKQTQKADKLHEEYECLEQENTMLRREIGKLTEELKHLTEALKEHEKMCPLLLCPLNFVPVPPRPDPVAGCLPR
;
A
#
# COMPACT_ATOMS: atom_id res chain seq x y z
N SER A 1 -4.19 -57.46 -26.92
CA SER A 1 -5.56 -58.00 -26.73
C SER A 1 -6.54 -56.83 -26.70
N PRO A 2 -7.83 -56.99 -27.07
CA PRO A 2 -8.83 -55.92 -26.93
C PRO A 2 -8.82 -55.24 -25.55
N GLU A 3 -8.50 -55.99 -24.50
CA GLU A 3 -8.36 -55.48 -23.11
C GLU A 3 -7.19 -54.50 -22.91
N ASP A 4 -6.11 -54.61 -23.70
CA ASP A 4 -4.96 -53.70 -23.64
C ASP A 4 -5.30 -52.34 -24.27
N ASP A 5 -6.11 -52.34 -25.33
CA ASP A 5 -6.57 -51.13 -25.98
C ASP A 5 -7.54 -50.37 -25.08
N ASP A 6 -8.45 -51.05 -24.40
CA ASP A 6 -9.34 -50.45 -23.39
C ASP A 6 -8.54 -49.80 -22.25
N ARG A 7 -7.51 -50.50 -21.75
CA ARG A 7 -6.61 -49.94 -20.72
C ARG A 7 -5.91 -48.67 -21.21
N LYS A 8 -5.46 -48.66 -22.48
CA LYS A 8 -4.79 -47.51 -23.11
C LYS A 8 -5.75 -46.33 -23.28
N VAL A 9 -6.99 -46.56 -23.70
CA VAL A 9 -8.04 -45.53 -23.79
C VAL A 9 -8.32 -44.93 -22.42
N ARG A 10 -8.51 -45.76 -21.39
CA ARG A 10 -8.73 -45.29 -20.01
C ARG A 10 -7.55 -44.47 -19.48
N ARG A 11 -6.31 -44.86 -19.80
CA ARG A 11 -5.10 -44.10 -19.42
C ARG A 11 -5.03 -42.74 -20.11
N ARG A 12 -5.32 -42.68 -21.41
CA ARG A 12 -5.35 -41.42 -22.18
C ARG A 12 -6.41 -40.47 -21.64
N GLU A 13 -7.59 -40.98 -21.32
CA GLU A 13 -8.66 -40.16 -20.76
C GLU A 13 -8.30 -39.58 -19.39
N LYS A 14 -7.70 -40.39 -18.50
CA LYS A 14 -7.17 -39.91 -17.21
C LYS A 14 -6.10 -38.83 -17.40
N ASN A 15 -5.18 -39.02 -18.34
CA ASN A 15 -4.13 -38.02 -18.62
C ASN A 15 -4.73 -36.73 -19.23
N ARG A 16 -5.72 -36.83 -20.11
CA ARG A 16 -6.43 -35.69 -20.69
C ARG A 16 -7.06 -34.83 -19.61
N VAL A 17 -7.76 -35.45 -18.66
CA VAL A 17 -8.37 -34.76 -17.51
C VAL A 17 -7.29 -34.15 -16.61
N ALA A 18 -6.20 -34.88 -16.32
CA ALA A 18 -5.10 -34.36 -15.50
C ALA A 18 -4.43 -33.14 -16.15
N ALA A 19 -4.18 -33.18 -17.45
CA ALA A 19 -3.60 -32.07 -18.21
C ALA A 19 -4.54 -30.87 -18.26
N GLN A 20 -5.85 -31.08 -18.43
CA GLN A 20 -6.84 -30.01 -18.37
C GLN A 20 -6.89 -29.35 -16.99
N ARG A 21 -6.88 -30.15 -15.91
CA ARG A 21 -6.84 -29.63 -14.53
C ARG A 21 -5.55 -28.85 -14.26
N SER A 22 -4.41 -29.34 -14.72
CA SER A 22 -3.13 -28.64 -14.58
C SER A 22 -3.12 -27.30 -15.30
N ARG A 23 -3.57 -27.25 -16.57
CA ARG A 23 -3.71 -26.00 -17.32
C ARG A 23 -4.66 -25.03 -16.63
N LYS A 24 -5.85 -25.50 -16.21
CA LYS A 24 -6.81 -24.66 -15.48
C LYS A 24 -6.21 -24.09 -14.19
N LYS A 25 -5.49 -24.90 -13.41
CA LYS A 25 -4.82 -24.44 -12.19
C LYS A 25 -3.76 -23.37 -12.49
N GLN A 26 -3.04 -23.50 -13.59
CA GLN A 26 -2.03 -22.52 -14.00
C GLN A 26 -2.66 -21.20 -14.44
N THR A 27 -3.72 -21.25 -15.26
CA THR A 27 -4.49 -20.07 -15.65
C THR A 27 -5.08 -19.37 -14.44
N GLN A 28 -5.76 -20.10 -13.55
CA GLN A 28 -6.33 -19.53 -12.32
C GLN A 28 -5.28 -18.87 -11.41
N LYS A 29 -4.07 -19.42 -11.36
CA LYS A 29 -2.97 -18.80 -10.61
C LYS A 29 -2.53 -17.49 -11.25
N ALA A 30 -2.41 -17.45 -12.58
CA ALA A 30 -2.06 -16.23 -13.30
C ALA A 30 -3.14 -15.15 -13.12
N ASP A 31 -4.42 -15.54 -13.25
CA ASP A 31 -5.56 -14.63 -13.08
C ASP A 31 -5.58 -14.02 -11.67
N LYS A 32 -5.41 -14.85 -10.63
CA LYS A 32 -5.37 -14.38 -9.24
C LYS A 32 -4.22 -13.42 -8.98
N LEU A 33 -3.04 -13.71 -9.52
CA LEU A 33 -1.87 -12.83 -9.39
C LEU A 33 -2.11 -11.50 -10.11
N HIS A 34 -2.79 -11.52 -11.27
CA HIS A 34 -3.12 -10.31 -12.00
C HIS A 34 -4.12 -9.45 -11.24
N GLU A 35 -5.20 -10.05 -10.72
CA GLU A 35 -6.20 -9.37 -9.90
C GLU A 35 -5.58 -8.73 -8.64
N GLU A 36 -4.71 -9.46 -7.94
CA GLU A 36 -3.97 -8.94 -6.78
C GLU A 36 -3.07 -7.75 -7.16
N TYR A 37 -2.36 -7.86 -8.30
CA TYR A 37 -1.54 -6.77 -8.81
C TYR A 37 -2.36 -5.53 -9.13
N GLU A 38 -3.48 -5.68 -9.83
CA GLU A 38 -4.36 -4.55 -10.19
C GLU A 38 -4.91 -3.86 -8.95
N CYS A 39 -5.33 -4.62 -7.93
CA CYS A 39 -5.80 -4.08 -6.66
C CYS A 39 -4.70 -3.26 -5.97
N LEU A 40 -3.48 -3.78 -5.89
CA LEU A 40 -2.34 -3.08 -5.29
C LEU A 40 -1.96 -1.82 -6.08
N GLU A 41 -2.01 -1.85 -7.41
CA GLU A 41 -1.71 -0.69 -8.25
C GLU A 41 -2.75 0.43 -8.06
N GLN A 42 -4.03 0.07 -7.91
CA GLN A 42 -5.10 1.01 -7.59
C GLN A 42 -4.89 1.65 -6.21
N GLU A 43 -4.61 0.84 -5.18
CA GLU A 43 -4.32 1.33 -3.83
C GLU A 43 -3.07 2.22 -3.83
N ASN A 44 -2.00 1.83 -4.52
CA ASN A 44 -0.79 2.62 -4.64
C ASN A 44 -1.06 3.98 -5.28
N THR A 45 -1.86 4.00 -6.34
CA THR A 45 -2.28 5.24 -7.01
C THR A 45 -3.09 6.13 -6.07
N MET A 46 -4.01 5.56 -5.29
CA MET A 46 -4.80 6.29 -4.30
C MET A 46 -3.91 6.92 -3.22
N LEU A 47 -3.01 6.13 -2.64
CA LEU A 47 -2.08 6.58 -1.60
C LEU A 47 -1.16 7.70 -2.11
N ARG A 48 -0.62 7.57 -3.33
CA ARG A 48 0.20 8.62 -3.96
C ARG A 48 -0.55 9.93 -4.13
N ARG A 49 -1.82 9.87 -4.52
CA ARG A 49 -2.66 11.08 -4.61
C ARG A 49 -2.87 11.71 -3.26
N GLU A 50 -3.13 10.91 -2.23
CA GLU A 50 -3.34 11.42 -0.87
C GLU A 50 -2.08 12.05 -0.28
N ILE A 51 -0.92 11.41 -0.48
CA ILE A 51 0.38 12.00 -0.15
C ILE A 51 0.55 13.36 -0.85
N GLY A 52 0.20 13.44 -2.13
CA GLY A 52 0.26 14.69 -2.90
C GLY A 52 -0.59 15.80 -2.28
N LYS A 53 -1.86 15.52 -1.97
CA LYS A 53 -2.76 16.48 -1.32
C LYS A 53 -2.23 16.95 0.03
N LEU A 54 -1.83 16.02 0.88
CA LEU A 54 -1.33 16.34 2.22
C LEU A 54 -0.03 17.15 2.17
N THR A 55 0.83 16.88 1.19
CA THR A 55 2.06 17.65 0.98
C THR A 55 1.75 19.09 0.56
N GLU A 56 0.76 19.27 -0.33
CA GLU A 56 0.31 20.60 -0.76
C GLU A 56 -0.34 21.37 0.40
N GLU A 57 -1.17 20.71 1.20
CA GLU A 57 -1.80 21.30 2.39
C GLU A 57 -0.75 21.72 3.42
N LEU A 58 0.22 20.86 3.72
CA LEU A 58 1.34 21.18 4.61
C LEU A 58 2.13 22.39 4.12
N LYS A 59 2.43 22.44 2.81
CA LYS A 59 3.12 23.58 2.20
C LYS A 59 2.30 24.86 2.37
N HIS A 60 1.00 24.81 2.06
CA HIS A 60 0.10 25.96 2.17
C HIS A 60 0.03 26.50 3.60
N LEU A 61 -0.17 25.61 4.58
CA LEU A 61 -0.22 25.97 6.00
C LEU A 61 1.13 26.53 6.49
N THR A 62 2.24 25.96 6.04
CA THR A 62 3.58 26.46 6.37
C THR A 62 3.80 27.87 5.81
N GLU A 63 3.38 28.13 4.57
CA GLU A 63 3.47 29.46 3.96
C GLU A 63 2.58 30.48 4.67
N ALA A 64 1.33 30.10 4.99
CA ALA A 64 0.42 30.94 5.76
C ALA A 64 0.98 31.28 7.14
N LEU A 65 1.59 30.30 7.83
CA LEU A 65 2.24 30.52 9.11
C LEU A 65 3.42 31.49 8.98
N LYS A 66 4.31 31.26 8.01
CA LYS A 66 5.46 32.16 7.76
C LYS A 66 5.02 33.58 7.44
N GLU A 67 3.92 33.76 6.73
CA GLU A 67 3.38 35.09 6.44
C GLU A 67 2.85 35.76 7.71
N HIS A 68 2.14 35.02 8.55
CA HIS A 68 1.71 35.51 9.86
C HIS A 68 2.89 35.89 10.75
N GLU A 69 3.95 35.08 10.80
CA GLU A 69 5.13 35.32 11.64
C GLU A 69 5.78 36.68 11.36
N LYS A 70 5.79 37.14 10.10
CA LYS A 70 6.32 38.46 9.71
C LYS A 70 5.57 39.64 10.30
N MET A 71 4.32 39.44 10.72
CA MET A 71 3.45 40.48 11.28
C MET A 71 3.04 40.18 12.72
N CYS A 72 3.51 39.07 13.30
CA CYS A 72 3.12 38.61 14.61
C CYS A 72 3.73 39.51 15.69
N PRO A 73 2.94 40.30 16.43
CA PRO A 73 3.47 41.19 17.46
C PRO A 73 4.21 40.43 18.58
N LEU A 74 3.84 39.16 18.81
CA LEU A 74 4.49 38.29 19.81
C LEU A 74 5.90 37.85 19.40
N LEU A 75 6.20 37.80 18.09
CA LEU A 75 7.54 37.48 17.57
C LEU A 75 8.37 38.73 17.28
N LEU A 76 7.71 39.85 16.97
CA LEU A 76 8.36 41.12 16.63
C LEU A 76 8.64 42.01 17.85
N CYS A 77 7.96 41.80 18.98
CA CYS A 77 8.27 42.48 20.24
C CYS A 77 9.21 41.62 21.12
N PRO A 78 10.36 42.15 21.57
CA PRO A 78 11.16 41.51 22.61
C PRO A 78 10.53 41.79 23.98
N LEU A 79 9.30 41.32 24.20
CA LEU A 79 8.70 41.31 25.54
C LEU A 79 8.88 39.92 26.13
N ASN A 80 10.04 39.73 26.79
CA ASN A 80 10.30 38.81 27.90
C ASN A 80 9.32 37.63 28.04
N PHE A 81 9.32 36.70 27.09
CA PHE A 81 8.74 35.39 27.35
C PHE A 81 9.77 34.61 28.15
N VAL A 82 9.44 34.39 29.43
CA VAL A 82 10.14 33.47 30.32
C VAL A 82 10.31 32.13 29.58
N PRO A 83 11.50 31.51 29.57
CA PRO A 83 11.69 30.23 28.89
C PRO A 83 10.73 29.20 29.47
N VAL A 84 9.74 28.78 28.68
CA VAL A 84 8.92 27.62 29.03
C VAL A 84 9.85 26.41 28.97
N PRO A 85 10.00 25.63 30.06
CA PRO A 85 10.86 24.46 30.05
C PRO A 85 10.40 23.48 28.97
N PRO A 86 11.34 22.80 28.29
CA PRO A 86 11.01 21.87 27.21
C PRO A 86 10.04 20.82 27.75
N ARG A 87 8.94 20.61 26.99
CA ARG A 87 8.01 19.51 27.29
C ARG A 87 8.78 18.20 27.20
N PRO A 88 8.68 17.30 28.18
CA PRO A 88 9.28 15.98 28.06
C PRO A 88 8.68 15.26 26.86
N ASP A 89 9.54 14.75 25.99
CA ASP A 89 9.17 13.98 24.81
C ASP A 89 8.19 12.86 25.20
N PRO A 90 7.11 12.63 24.44
CA PRO A 90 6.35 11.40 24.59
C PRO A 90 7.27 10.27 24.16
N VAL A 91 7.75 9.53 25.16
CA VAL A 91 8.43 8.24 25.05
C VAL A 91 7.95 7.49 23.81
N ALA A 92 8.90 7.15 22.94
CA ALA A 92 8.70 6.27 21.80
C ALA A 92 8.10 4.95 22.32
N GLY A 93 6.78 4.82 22.22
CA GLY A 93 6.07 3.60 22.49
C GLY A 93 6.46 2.58 21.43
N CYS A 94 7.38 1.69 21.78
CA CYS A 94 7.65 0.47 21.03
C CYS A 94 6.33 -0.28 20.79
N LEU A 95 5.92 -0.42 19.53
CA LEU A 95 4.85 -1.34 19.16
C LEU A 95 5.37 -2.78 19.27
N PRO A 96 4.64 -3.70 19.91
CA PRO A 96 5.02 -5.11 19.96
C PRO A 96 4.83 -5.78 18.60
N ARG A 97 5.69 -6.75 18.35
CA ARG A 97 5.78 -7.55 17.12
C ARG A 97 4.86 -8.77 17.18
#